data_AF-I1PIS6-F1
#
_entry.id   AF-I1PIS6-F1
#
_cell.length_a   1.000
_cell.length_b   1.000
_cell.length_c   1.000
_cell.angle_alpha   90.00
_cell.angle_beta   90.00
_cell.angle_gamma   90.00
#
_symmetry.space_group_name_H-M   'P 1'
#
loop_
_entity.id
_entity.type
_entity.pdbx_description
1 polymer ?
#
loop_
_entity_poly.entity_id
_entity_poly.type
_entity_poly.pdbx_seq_one_letter_code
_entity_poly.pdbx_strand_id
1 'polypeptide(L)'
;MGNFSGAEVVMIVAITICLYTFAFVSGIILAWGLDKKPPRASNSAVDRRRRLSSINNGNNAEDHHGRQAAAAVVVPRAVSTRPTTMNPISSPSSSMKIKLSADEQVTSVEGTIGRFRDVDEPVITSLTFRTNASKAYGPYGGAGDKQEGTHFSIPVDNGGVVVGFWGRAGWLIDAIGVYISPI
;
A
#
# COMPACT_ATOMS: atom_id res chain seq x y z
N MET A 1 24.71 -36.13 -29.47
CA MET A 1 24.60 -35.46 -28.15
C MET A 1 24.55 -33.97 -28.39
N GLY A 2 23.51 -33.26 -27.95
CA GLY A 2 23.47 -31.80 -28.03
C GLY A 2 24.46 -31.21 -27.03
N ASN A 3 25.40 -30.39 -27.50
CA ASN A 3 26.33 -29.70 -26.61
C ASN A 3 25.63 -28.46 -26.06
N PHE A 4 25.17 -28.52 -24.81
CA PHE A 4 24.64 -27.35 -24.11
C PHE A 4 25.75 -26.30 -23.97
N SER A 5 25.46 -25.07 -24.39
CA SER A 5 26.35 -23.93 -24.15
C SER A 5 26.40 -23.62 -22.65
N GLY A 6 27.52 -23.09 -22.16
CA GLY A 6 27.67 -22.70 -20.76
C GLY A 6 26.57 -21.74 -20.28
N ALA A 7 26.06 -20.87 -21.17
CA ALA A 7 24.93 -20.01 -20.86
C ALA A 7 23.62 -20.79 -20.63
N GLU A 8 23.37 -21.87 -21.36
CA GLU A 8 22.17 -22.68 -21.18
C GLU A 8 22.21 -23.45 -19.86
N VAL A 9 23.37 -23.98 -19.48
CA VAL A 9 23.54 -24.66 -18.19
C VAL A 9 23.33 -23.68 -17.03
N VAL A 10 23.89 -22.47 -17.12
CA VAL A 10 23.69 -21.42 -16.11
C VAL A 10 22.22 -21.02 -15.99
N MET A 11 21.53 -20.86 -17.12
CA MET A 11 20.10 -20.54 -17.13
C MET A 11 19.27 -21.67 -16.49
N ILE A 12 19.55 -22.94 -16.81
CA ILE A 12 18.83 -24.08 -16.22
C ILE A 12 19.06 -24.15 -14.71
N VAL A 13 20.30 -23.98 -14.25
CA VAL A 13 20.64 -24.00 -12.82
C VAL A 13 20.01 -22.80 -12.09
N ALA A 14 20.03 -21.61 -12.68
CA ALA A 14 19.39 -20.44 -12.08
C ALA A 14 17.86 -20.59 -11.99
N ILE A 15 17.21 -21.06 -13.06
CA ILE A 15 15.76 -21.29 -13.09
C ILE A 15 15.36 -22.34 -12.06
N THR A 16 16.10 -23.45 -11.96
CA THR A 16 15.81 -24.52 -11.00
C THR A 16 15.97 -24.05 -9.55
N ILE A 17 17.03 -23.28 -9.24
CA ILE A 17 17.21 -22.67 -7.92
C ILE A 17 16.07 -21.70 -7.61
N CYS A 18 15.69 -20.82 -8.54
CA CYS A 18 14.60 -19.86 -8.36
C CYS A 18 13.24 -20.54 -8.13
N LEU A 19 12.94 -21.61 -8.87
CA LEU A 19 11.70 -22.37 -8.67
C LEU A 19 11.69 -23.07 -7.31
N TYR A 20 12.83 -23.60 -6.87
CA TYR A 20 12.95 -24.25 -5.57
C TYR A 20 12.79 -23.26 -4.41
N THR A 21 13.42 -22.09 -4.50
CA THR A 21 13.28 -21.05 -3.47
C THR A 21 11.85 -20.50 -3.41
N PHE A 22 11.20 -20.31 -4.56
CA PHE A 22 9.79 -19.90 -4.61
C PHE A 22 8.85 -20.95 -3.99
N ALA A 23 9.05 -22.23 -4.31
CA ALA A 23 8.28 -23.32 -3.71
C ALA A 23 8.49 -23.43 -2.19
N PHE A 24 9.73 -23.24 -1.73
CA PHE A 24 10.05 -23.24 -0.31
C PHE A 24 9.38 -22.07 0.43
N VAL A 25 9.49 -20.84 -0.09
CA VAL A 25 8.90 -19.65 0.55
C VAL A 25 7.36 -19.73 0.54
N SER A 26 6.75 -20.16 -0.57
CA SER A 26 5.30 -20.34 -0.65
C SER A 26 4.79 -21.45 0.28
N GLY A 27 5.54 -22.55 0.41
CA GLY A 27 5.23 -23.64 1.36
C GLY A 27 5.25 -23.19 2.81
N ILE A 28 6.23 -22.37 3.21
CA ILE A 28 6.28 -21.76 4.54
C ILE A 28 5.08 -20.84 4.76
N ILE A 29 4.76 -19.96 3.80
CA ILE A 29 3.61 -19.04 3.93
C ILE A 29 2.28 -19.81 4.07
N LEU A 30 2.07 -20.87 3.29
CA LEU A 30 0.88 -21.72 3.37
C LEU A 30 0.78 -22.47 4.71
N ALA A 31 1.90 -22.99 5.23
CA ALA A 31 1.94 -23.67 6.52
C ALA A 31 1.54 -22.74 7.67
N TRP A 32 1.95 -21.47 7.62
CA TRP A 32 1.58 -20.47 8.62
C TRP A 32 0.12 -20.01 8.48
N GLY A 33 -0.44 -20.04 7.27
CA GLY A 33 -1.84 -19.72 7.02
C GLY A 33 -2.83 -20.72 7.61
N LEU A 34 -2.43 -22.00 7.74
CA LEU A 34 -3.30 -23.08 8.23
C LEU A 34 -3.31 -23.23 9.76
N ASP A 35 -2.36 -22.63 10.49
CA ASP A 35 -2.30 -22.69 11.97
C ASP A 35 -3.21 -21.65 12.66
N LYS A 36 -4.09 -20.98 11.90
CA LYS A 36 -5.10 -20.09 12.50
C LYS A 36 -6.25 -20.93 13.06
N LYS A 37 -6.12 -21.28 14.34
CA LYS A 37 -7.18 -21.90 15.16
C LYS A 37 -8.53 -21.22 14.89
N PRO A 38 -9.60 -21.98 14.58
CA PRO A 38 -10.88 -21.38 14.22
C PRO A 38 -11.42 -20.53 15.39
N PRO A 39 -12.04 -19.37 15.11
CA PRO A 39 -12.58 -18.51 16.15
C PRO A 39 -13.64 -19.26 16.94
N ARG A 40 -13.47 -19.26 18.26
CA ARG A 40 -14.41 -19.83 19.22
C ARG A 40 -15.78 -19.16 19.00
N ALA A 41 -16.79 -19.94 18.62
CA ALA A 41 -18.16 -19.45 18.54
C ALA A 41 -18.56 -18.89 19.92
N SER A 42 -18.71 -17.56 20.00
CA SER A 42 -19.20 -16.86 21.18
C SER A 42 -20.71 -17.02 21.25
N ASN A 43 -21.22 -17.62 22.34
CA ASN A 43 -22.63 -17.89 22.60
C ASN A 43 -23.49 -16.62 22.88
N SER A 44 -23.28 -15.54 22.14
CA SER A 44 -23.98 -14.25 22.29
C SER A 44 -25.41 -14.23 21.71
N ALA A 45 -25.85 -15.32 21.06
CA ALA A 45 -27.21 -15.43 20.52
C ALA A 45 -28.29 -15.63 21.60
N VAL A 46 -27.92 -16.09 22.80
CA VAL A 46 -28.88 -16.37 23.88
C VAL A 46 -29.29 -15.10 24.65
N ASP A 47 -28.44 -14.08 24.68
CA ASP A 47 -28.67 -12.90 25.53
C ASP A 47 -29.57 -11.83 24.88
N ARG A 48 -29.64 -11.81 23.54
CA ARG A 48 -30.52 -10.86 22.82
C ARG A 48 -32.01 -11.14 23.01
N ARG A 49 -32.42 -12.36 23.40
CA ARG A 49 -33.83 -12.66 23.69
C ARG A 49 -34.33 -12.15 25.04
N ARG A 50 -33.43 -11.82 25.99
CA ARG A 50 -33.85 -11.28 27.30
C ARG A 50 -34.00 -9.75 27.32
N ARG A 51 -33.42 -9.03 26.34
CA ARG A 51 -33.46 -7.55 26.32
C ARG A 51 -34.70 -6.93 25.65
N LEU A 52 -35.50 -7.73 24.95
CA LEU A 52 -36.69 -7.26 24.23
C LEU A 52 -38.00 -7.34 25.03
N SER A 53 -38.01 -7.98 26.20
CA SER A 53 -39.21 -8.10 27.04
C SER A 53 -39.39 -6.96 28.06
N SER A 54 -38.48 -5.98 28.13
CA SER A 54 -38.51 -4.92 29.14
C SER A 54 -38.87 -3.52 28.62
N ILE A 55 -39.16 -3.36 27.32
CA ILE A 55 -39.41 -2.04 26.71
C ILE A 55 -40.91 -1.73 26.52
N ASN A 56 -41.81 -2.62 26.94
CA ASN A 56 -43.25 -2.37 26.85
C ASN A 56 -43.88 -2.13 28.22
N ASN A 57 -43.50 -1.04 28.88
CA ASN A 57 -44.41 -0.40 29.84
C ASN A 57 -44.05 1.07 30.09
N GLY A 58 -45.03 1.95 29.86
CA GLY A 58 -45.05 3.32 30.36
C GLY A 58 -44.51 4.39 29.41
N ASN A 59 -45.42 5.16 28.77
CA ASN A 59 -45.82 6.49 29.24
C ASN A 59 -46.52 7.28 28.12
N ASN A 60 -47.75 7.70 28.43
CA ASN A 60 -48.54 8.69 27.70
C ASN A 60 -47.99 10.12 27.91
N ALA A 61 -48.24 10.99 26.92
CA ALA A 61 -48.50 12.46 26.96
C ALA A 61 -48.01 13.07 25.63
N GLU A 62 -48.92 13.37 24.68
CA GLU A 62 -49.48 14.72 24.42
C GLU A 62 -48.43 15.72 23.86
N ASP A 63 -48.55 16.13 22.59
CA ASP A 63 -49.20 17.41 22.28
C ASP A 63 -49.27 17.78 20.79
N HIS A 64 -50.25 18.62 20.52
CA HIS A 64 -50.88 18.96 19.25
C HIS A 64 -50.19 20.04 18.39
N HIS A 65 -50.52 19.98 17.09
CA HIS A 65 -50.64 21.08 16.10
C HIS A 65 -49.39 21.74 15.47
N GLY A 66 -49.27 21.57 14.14
CA GLY A 66 -48.47 22.44 13.28
C GLY A 66 -48.35 21.97 11.82
N ARG A 67 -49.30 22.38 10.96
CA ARG A 67 -49.33 22.29 9.48
C ARG A 67 -47.95 22.60 8.83
N GLN A 68 -47.55 22.07 7.68
CA GLN A 68 -48.17 22.23 6.34
C GLN A 68 -47.43 21.37 5.28
N ALA A 69 -48.13 21.06 4.19
CA ALA A 69 -47.83 20.08 3.15
C ALA A 69 -46.80 20.51 2.07
N ALA A 70 -46.18 19.53 1.40
CA ALA A 70 -45.84 19.62 -0.03
C ALA A 70 -45.73 18.20 -0.64
N ALA A 71 -46.28 18.08 -1.84
CA ALA A 71 -46.77 16.86 -2.47
C ALA A 71 -45.70 15.94 -3.09
N ALA A 72 -46.08 14.66 -3.21
CA ALA A 72 -45.36 13.62 -3.92
C ALA A 72 -45.25 13.89 -5.42
N VAL A 73 -44.09 13.58 -6.00
CA VAL A 73 -43.93 13.38 -7.45
C VAL A 73 -43.17 12.07 -7.66
N VAL A 74 -43.90 11.06 -8.11
CA VAL A 74 -43.39 9.83 -8.71
C VAL A 74 -43.21 10.10 -10.20
N VAL A 75 -42.03 9.86 -10.77
CA VAL A 75 -41.81 9.80 -12.24
C VAL A 75 -40.83 8.65 -12.55
N PRO A 76 -41.04 7.89 -13.64
CA PRO A 76 -40.74 6.46 -13.70
C PRO A 76 -39.39 6.10 -14.36
N ARG A 77 -39.00 4.85 -14.14
CA ARG A 77 -37.90 4.11 -14.74
C ARG A 77 -37.93 4.18 -16.27
N ALA A 78 -36.89 4.76 -16.86
CA ALA A 78 -36.55 4.58 -18.28
C ALA A 78 -35.25 3.75 -18.39
N VAL A 79 -35.38 2.53 -18.90
CA VAL A 79 -34.27 1.76 -19.48
C VAL A 79 -33.92 2.44 -20.80
N SER A 80 -32.68 2.89 -20.96
CA SER A 80 -32.15 3.35 -22.25
C SER A 80 -30.78 2.74 -22.50
N THR A 81 -30.63 2.18 -23.69
CA THR A 81 -29.58 1.30 -24.21
C THR A 81 -28.31 2.07 -24.64
N ARG A 82 -27.13 1.57 -24.20
CA ARG A 82 -25.73 1.65 -24.78
C ARG A 82 -25.29 2.94 -25.51
N PRO A 83 -24.04 3.42 -25.31
CA PRO A 83 -22.82 2.61 -25.37
C PRO A 83 -21.85 2.84 -24.19
N THR A 84 -21.13 1.79 -23.82
CA THR A 84 -19.99 1.89 -22.91
C THR A 84 -18.86 2.59 -23.64
N THR A 85 -18.81 3.92 -23.56
CA THR A 85 -17.58 4.64 -23.85
C THR A 85 -16.60 4.24 -22.76
N MET A 86 -15.69 3.31 -23.07
CA MET A 86 -14.51 3.05 -22.26
C MET A 86 -13.73 4.37 -22.22
N ASN A 87 -14.02 5.18 -21.22
CA ASN A 87 -13.16 6.24 -20.75
C ASN A 87 -11.78 5.61 -20.48
N PRO A 88 -10.69 6.08 -21.12
CA PRO A 88 -9.37 5.63 -20.76
C PRO A 88 -9.15 6.00 -19.29
N ILE A 89 -9.13 4.99 -18.41
CA ILE A 89 -8.67 5.15 -17.03
C ILE A 89 -7.14 5.26 -17.11
N SER A 90 -6.68 6.41 -17.57
CA SER A 90 -5.35 6.90 -17.27
C SER A 90 -5.55 8.28 -16.68
N SER A 91 -5.85 8.33 -15.38
CA SER A 91 -5.46 9.49 -14.60
C SER A 91 -3.99 9.77 -14.96
N PRO A 92 -3.62 10.97 -15.41
CA PRO A 92 -2.23 11.25 -15.72
C PRO A 92 -1.42 10.95 -14.47
N SER A 93 -0.55 9.94 -14.52
CA SER A 93 0.40 9.72 -13.44
C SER A 93 1.22 11.00 -13.34
N SER A 94 1.03 11.73 -12.25
CA SER A 94 1.85 12.86 -11.89
C SER A 94 3.28 12.34 -11.69
N SER A 95 4.08 12.33 -12.77
CA SER A 95 5.47 11.92 -12.70
C SER A 95 6.27 13.08 -12.14
N MET A 96 6.74 12.95 -10.91
CA MET A 96 7.64 13.92 -10.30
C MET A 96 9.06 13.69 -10.83
N LYS A 97 9.70 14.74 -11.35
CA LYS A 97 11.08 14.67 -11.85
C LYS A 97 11.96 15.63 -11.05
N ILE A 98 13.04 15.10 -10.48
CA ILE A 98 14.09 15.89 -9.83
C ILE A 98 15.12 16.25 -10.91
N LYS A 99 15.47 17.53 -11.03
CA LYS A 99 16.56 17.99 -11.88
C LYS A 99 17.67 18.53 -10.98
N LEU A 100 18.84 17.93 -11.09
CA LEU A 100 20.07 18.36 -10.42
C LEU A 100 20.88 19.22 -11.39
N SER A 101 21.65 20.19 -10.88
CA SER A 101 22.67 20.87 -11.68
C SER A 101 23.91 19.97 -11.88
N ALA A 102 24.82 20.39 -12.76
CA ALA A 102 26.01 19.59 -13.12
C ALA A 102 26.89 19.20 -11.92
N ASP A 103 27.00 20.08 -10.92
CA ASP A 103 27.81 19.86 -9.71
C ASP A 103 26.98 19.45 -8.49
N GLU A 104 25.67 19.29 -8.65
CA GLU A 104 24.77 18.93 -7.56
C GLU A 104 24.64 17.40 -7.47
N GLN A 105 25.04 16.88 -6.32
CA GLN A 105 25.13 15.44 -6.07
C GLN A 105 24.35 15.08 -4.82
N VAL A 106 23.70 13.93 -4.86
CA VAL A 106 22.94 13.40 -3.73
C VAL A 106 23.92 12.89 -2.67
N THR A 107 23.77 13.39 -1.45
CA THR A 107 24.63 13.11 -0.29
C THR A 107 23.87 12.48 0.87
N SER A 108 22.55 12.45 0.81
CA SER A 108 21.75 11.72 1.79
C SER A 108 20.40 11.34 1.21
N VAL A 109 19.91 10.17 1.65
CA VAL A 109 18.56 9.70 1.38
C VAL A 109 17.87 9.46 2.70
N GLU A 110 16.75 10.13 2.89
CA GLU A 110 15.90 10.04 4.08
C GLU A 110 14.52 9.54 3.67
N GLY A 111 13.77 9.00 4.61
CA GLY A 111 12.44 8.52 4.31
C GLY A 111 11.72 7.90 5.48
N THR A 112 10.56 7.34 5.21
CA THR A 112 9.76 6.60 6.19
C THR A 112 9.39 5.23 5.65
N ILE A 113 9.41 4.23 6.54
CA ILE A 113 8.93 2.88 6.29
C ILE A 113 7.68 2.67 7.14
N GLY A 114 6.59 2.25 6.53
CA GLY A 114 5.31 2.13 7.22
C GLY A 114 4.36 1.20 6.50
N ARG A 115 3.18 1.01 7.08
CA ARG A 115 2.08 0.34 6.39
C ARG A 115 1.52 1.29 5.34
N PHE A 116 0.83 0.74 4.36
CA PHE A 116 0.15 1.53 3.35
C PHE A 116 -1.17 0.88 3.02
N ARG A 117 -2.28 1.47 3.50
CA ARG A 117 -3.63 0.95 3.30
C ARG A 117 -3.76 -0.51 3.74
N ASP A 118 -4.16 -1.40 2.82
CA ASP A 118 -4.41 -2.82 3.05
C ASP A 118 -3.17 -3.70 2.78
N VAL A 119 -1.99 -3.09 2.67
CA VAL A 119 -0.72 -3.84 2.54
C VAL A 119 -0.24 -4.20 3.95
N ASP A 120 -0.19 -5.51 4.22
CA ASP A 120 0.19 -6.06 5.53
C ASP A 120 1.69 -5.84 5.82
N GLU A 121 2.53 -5.93 4.79
CA GLU A 121 3.98 -5.73 4.86
C GLU A 121 4.38 -4.25 4.86
N PRO A 122 5.42 -3.86 5.63
CA PRO A 122 5.93 -2.51 5.61
C PRO A 122 6.61 -2.19 4.28
N VAL A 123 6.31 -1.00 3.76
CA VAL A 123 6.84 -0.45 2.51
C VAL A 123 7.46 0.91 2.75
N ILE A 124 8.23 1.41 1.79
CA ILE A 124 8.70 2.80 1.82
C ILE A 124 7.52 3.72 1.54
N THR A 125 7.15 4.51 2.53
CA THR A 125 6.03 5.44 2.48
C THR A 125 6.44 6.86 2.09
N SER A 126 7.70 7.24 2.33
CA SER A 126 8.24 8.50 1.83
C SER A 126 9.73 8.44 1.51
N LEU A 127 10.16 9.29 0.57
CA LEU A 127 11.57 9.51 0.23
C LEU A 127 11.88 11.00 0.13
N THR A 128 13.00 11.40 0.71
CA THR A 128 13.59 12.74 0.60
C THR A 128 15.05 12.58 0.20
N PHE A 129 15.47 13.29 -0.84
CA PHE A 129 16.87 13.30 -1.29
C PHE A 129 17.51 14.63 -0.90
N ARG A 130 18.68 14.58 -0.27
CA ARG A 130 19.46 15.77 0.09
C ARG A 130 20.74 15.83 -0.73
N THR A 131 21.15 17.04 -1.07
CA THR A 131 22.31 17.27 -1.94
C THR A 131 23.39 18.07 -1.25
N ASN A 132 24.61 18.03 -1.81
CA ASN A 132 25.74 18.88 -1.41
C ASN A 132 25.43 20.39 -1.50
N ALA A 133 24.46 20.79 -2.33
CA ALA A 133 23.96 22.16 -2.44
C ALA A 133 23.01 22.57 -1.29
N SER A 134 22.90 21.77 -0.22
CA SER A 134 21.98 21.97 0.90
C SER A 134 20.50 22.02 0.48
N LYS A 135 20.15 21.44 -0.68
CA LYS A 135 18.75 21.30 -1.11
C LYS A 135 18.18 19.98 -0.66
N ALA A 136 16.88 19.99 -0.38
CA ALA A 136 16.08 18.82 -0.10
C ALA A 136 14.98 18.67 -1.16
N TYR A 137 14.88 17.48 -1.73
CA TYR A 137 13.88 17.10 -2.71
C TYR A 137 12.94 16.07 -2.07
N GLY A 138 11.71 16.48 -1.78
CA GLY A 138 10.72 15.65 -1.09
C GLY A 138 10.09 16.37 0.11
N PRO A 139 9.42 15.64 1.02
CA PRO A 139 9.19 14.20 0.95
C PRO A 139 8.23 13.84 -0.19
N TYR A 140 8.59 12.82 -0.97
CA TYR A 140 7.73 12.22 -1.99
C TYR A 140 6.99 11.04 -1.38
N GLY A 141 5.67 11.02 -1.53
CA GLY A 141 4.80 10.08 -0.82
C GLY A 141 4.22 10.69 0.45
N GLY A 142 3.95 9.85 1.45
CA GLY A 142 3.25 10.22 2.67
C GLY A 142 1.75 9.96 2.58
N ALA A 143 1.18 9.48 3.69
CA ALA A 143 -0.20 9.01 3.88
C ALA A 143 -0.49 7.55 3.49
N GLY A 144 0.30 6.61 4.03
CA GLY A 144 -0.18 5.21 4.11
C GLY A 144 -1.37 5.05 5.05
N ASP A 145 -1.40 5.85 6.12
CA ASP A 145 -2.30 5.77 7.26
C ASP A 145 -2.02 6.96 8.23
N LYS A 146 -2.89 7.17 9.22
CA LYS A 146 -2.73 8.23 10.26
C LYS A 146 -1.56 7.97 11.22
N GLN A 147 -0.87 6.83 11.09
CA GLN A 147 0.28 6.45 11.90
C GLN A 147 1.56 6.98 11.23
N GLU A 148 2.41 7.66 12.00
CA GLU A 148 3.78 7.98 11.54
C GLU A 148 4.56 6.69 11.30
N GLY A 149 5.10 6.54 10.08
CA GLY A 149 6.03 5.45 9.75
C GLY A 149 7.37 5.61 10.49
N THR A 150 8.18 4.56 10.47
CA THR A 150 9.54 4.58 11.04
C THR A 150 10.48 5.36 10.12
N HIS A 151 11.07 6.43 10.63
CA HIS A 151 12.04 7.24 9.88
C HIS A 151 13.36 6.50 9.68
N PHE A 152 13.95 6.63 8.49
CA PHE A 152 15.30 6.18 8.19
C PHE A 152 16.11 7.29 7.50
N SER A 153 17.42 7.23 7.66
CA SER A 153 18.37 8.13 6.99
C SER A 153 19.62 7.35 6.60
N ILE A 154 20.11 7.60 5.39
CA ILE A 154 21.36 7.08 4.87
C ILE A 154 22.26 8.28 4.57
N PRO A 155 23.02 8.77 5.57
CA PRO A 155 24.00 9.83 5.34
C PRO A 155 25.18 9.25 4.55
N VAL A 156 25.67 10.01 3.57
CA VAL A 156 26.94 9.69 2.92
C VAL A 156 28.04 10.48 3.62
N ASP A 157 28.74 9.80 4.53
CA ASP A 157 29.85 10.37 5.29
C ASP A 157 31.13 10.49 4.44
N ASN A 158 32.12 11.25 4.95
CA ASN A 158 33.48 11.37 4.41
C ASN A 158 33.60 11.87 2.97
N GLY A 159 32.66 12.70 2.51
CA GLY A 159 32.72 13.27 1.16
C GLY A 159 32.45 12.24 0.07
N GLY A 160 31.76 11.13 0.36
CA GLY A 160 31.24 10.25 -0.67
C GLY A 160 29.99 10.82 -1.34
N VAL A 161 29.61 10.22 -2.47
CA VAL A 161 28.44 10.62 -3.27
C VAL A 161 27.60 9.41 -3.65
N VAL A 162 26.29 9.59 -3.75
CA VAL A 162 25.40 8.55 -4.25
C VAL A 162 25.54 8.48 -5.77
N VAL A 163 26.07 7.36 -6.26
CA VAL A 163 26.28 7.11 -7.71
C VAL A 163 25.19 6.21 -8.32
N GLY A 164 24.34 5.63 -7.48
CA GLY A 164 23.24 4.79 -7.95
C GLY A 164 22.35 4.29 -6.81
N PHE A 165 21.29 3.60 -7.20
CA PHE A 165 20.29 3.04 -6.29
C PHE A 165 20.04 1.57 -6.63
N TRP A 166 19.65 0.80 -5.62
CA TRP A 166 19.14 -0.56 -5.78
C TRP A 166 17.95 -0.75 -4.85
N GLY A 167 17.17 -1.81 -5.05
CA GLY A 167 15.99 -2.02 -4.21
C GLY A 167 15.10 -3.15 -4.70
N ARG A 168 13.93 -3.24 -4.08
CA ARG A 168 12.86 -4.18 -4.44
C ARG A 168 11.54 -3.41 -4.52
N ALA A 169 10.75 -3.74 -5.53
CA ALA A 169 9.43 -3.16 -5.72
C ALA A 169 8.46 -4.20 -6.28
N GLY A 170 7.19 -4.03 -5.93
CA GLY A 170 6.04 -4.64 -6.56
C GLY A 170 5.06 -3.56 -7.02
N TRP A 171 3.87 -3.53 -6.41
CA TRP A 171 2.90 -2.43 -6.57
C TRP A 171 3.38 -1.13 -5.89
N LEU A 172 4.22 -1.27 -4.87
CA LEU A 172 4.85 -0.21 -4.10
C LEU A 172 6.36 -0.50 -3.98
N ILE A 173 7.12 0.45 -3.42
CA ILE A 173 8.55 0.27 -3.16
C ILE A 173 8.71 -0.43 -1.81
N ASP A 174 9.21 -1.67 -1.81
CA ASP A 174 9.39 -2.46 -0.60
C ASP A 174 10.70 -2.10 0.11
N ALA A 175 11.76 -1.82 -0.66
CA ALA A 175 13.08 -1.52 -0.13
C ALA A 175 13.90 -0.66 -1.10
N ILE A 176 14.78 0.18 -0.54
CA ILE A 176 15.74 0.99 -1.28
C ILE A 176 17.11 0.90 -0.59
N GLY A 177 18.15 0.92 -1.40
CA GLY A 177 19.53 1.09 -1.00
C GLY A 177 20.26 1.99 -1.99
N VAL A 178 21.45 2.44 -1.60
CA VAL A 178 22.28 3.35 -2.39
C VAL A 178 23.64 2.72 -2.65
N TYR A 179 24.21 3.04 -3.81
CA TYR A 179 25.62 2.84 -4.10
C TYR A 179 26.36 4.14 -3.82
N ILE A 180 27.42 4.04 -3.02
CA ILE A 180 28.23 5.19 -2.60
C ILE A 180 29.62 5.04 -3.22
N SER A 181 30.12 6.12 -3.83
CA SER A 181 31.53 6.24 -4.22
C SER A 181 32.20 7.28 -3.33
N PRO A 182 33.43 7.03 -2.84
CA PRO A 182 34.30 8.09 -2.35
C PRO A 182 34.56 9.12 -3.47
N ILE A 183 34.78 10.38 -3.09
CA ILE A 183 35.33 11.44 -3.97
C ILE A 183 36.85 11.47 -3.83
#